data_AF-A0A8C4DI92-F1
#
_entry.id   AF-A0A8C4DI92-F1
#
_cell.length_a   1.000
_cell.length_b   1.000
_cell.length_c   1.000
_cell.angle_alpha   90.00
_cell.angle_beta   90.00
_cell.angle_gamma   90.00
#
_symmetry.space_group_name_H-M   'P 1'
#
loop_
_entity.id
_entity.type
_entity.pdbx_description
1 polymer ?
#
loop_
_entity_poly.entity_id
_entity_poly.type
_entity_poly.pdbx_seq_one_letter_code
_entity_poly.pdbx_strand_id
1 'polypeptide(L)'
;MLCDRVTVSKFEVVSYLKAPELITAFDEHRVSPNFKFGILYQKDRQFTEEDILSNNDESEEFKEFLSILGETIQLQGFTGFRGGLDVCHGQTGSEAVFTSFHEREIMFHVATKLPFTEGDPQQLQRKRHIGNDIVALVYQEGQTPFLSDVIKSHFLHCFLVGALSSSQVSVTAREDVPPFGPVLPDPPIFTERSLLREFLLTKLINAEISCYKAQQFSRLELRTRSSLLESLQTELSTRSQCMMGEPSLSVLPSSEGVRGASEGSGGFIENFKVNVGLPHLLRFQKPSHCFD
;
A
#
# COMPACT_ATOMS: atom_id res chain seq x y z
N MET A 1 33.03 1.55 -15.08
CA MET A 1 31.58 1.79 -14.88
C MET A 1 31.09 0.81 -13.84
N LEU A 2 30.02 1.13 -13.10
CA LEU A 2 29.44 0.22 -12.11
C LEU A 2 28.57 -0.89 -12.72
N CYS A 3 28.26 -0.80 -14.03
CA CYS A 3 27.50 -1.79 -14.76
C CYS A 3 28.23 -2.14 -16.06
N ASP A 4 28.72 -3.38 -16.16
CA ASP A 4 29.53 -3.86 -17.29
C ASP A 4 28.73 -4.02 -18.59
N ARG A 5 27.40 -3.94 -18.51
CA ARG A 5 26.48 -4.06 -19.64
C ARG A 5 26.23 -2.75 -20.37
N VAL A 6 26.74 -1.63 -19.87
CA VAL A 6 26.54 -0.32 -20.50
C VAL A 6 27.52 -0.15 -21.65
N THR A 7 27.01 -0.04 -22.88
CA THR A 7 27.81 0.04 -24.12
C THR A 7 27.70 1.38 -24.84
N VAL A 8 27.40 2.47 -24.14
CA VAL A 8 27.22 3.80 -24.75
C VAL A 8 28.57 4.45 -25.10
N SER A 9 28.62 5.20 -26.20
CA SER A 9 29.82 5.89 -26.67
C SER A 9 30.09 7.23 -25.96
N LYS A 10 29.05 7.85 -25.39
CA LYS A 10 29.13 9.12 -24.63
C LYS A 10 28.00 9.23 -23.61
N PHE A 11 28.20 10.05 -22.59
CA PHE A 11 27.17 10.53 -21.68
C PHE A 11 26.93 12.03 -21.91
N GLU A 12 25.69 12.47 -21.72
CA GLU A 12 25.34 13.89 -21.78
C GLU A 12 25.35 14.49 -20.38
N VAL A 13 25.80 15.74 -20.28
CA VAL A 13 25.85 16.47 -19.00
C VAL A 13 24.44 16.96 -18.66
N VAL A 14 24.01 16.68 -17.44
CA VAL A 14 22.77 17.24 -16.89
C VAL A 14 23.10 18.62 -16.30
N SER A 15 22.67 19.68 -16.99
CA SER A 15 22.93 21.08 -16.61
C SER A 15 21.76 21.74 -15.87
N TYR A 16 20.63 21.02 -15.72
CA TYR A 16 19.45 21.57 -15.04
C TYR A 16 19.66 21.72 -13.53
N LEU A 17 19.50 22.94 -13.01
CA LEU A 17 19.77 23.27 -11.61
C LEU A 17 18.95 22.47 -10.59
N LYS A 18 17.69 22.10 -10.91
CA LYS A 18 16.85 21.27 -10.02
C LYS A 18 16.96 19.77 -10.28
N ALA A 19 17.92 19.33 -11.09
CA ALA A 19 18.12 17.90 -11.34
C ALA A 19 18.32 17.08 -10.06
N PRO A 20 19.09 17.52 -9.04
CA PRO A 20 19.25 16.74 -7.81
C PRO A 20 17.93 16.47 -7.09
N GLU A 21 17.01 17.43 -7.06
CA GLU A 21 15.68 17.27 -6.44
C GLU A 21 14.85 16.21 -7.18
N LEU A 22 14.86 16.25 -8.53
CA LEU A 22 14.14 15.29 -9.35
C LEU A 22 14.71 13.88 -9.25
N ILE A 23 16.04 13.75 -9.22
CA ILE A 23 16.72 12.46 -9.08
C ILE A 23 16.47 11.88 -7.69
N THR A 24 16.56 12.69 -6.63
CA THR A 24 16.28 12.26 -5.26
C THR A 24 14.84 11.78 -5.13
N ALA A 25 13.88 12.54 -5.65
CA ALA A 25 12.48 12.13 -5.68
C ALA A 25 12.32 10.77 -6.40
N PHE A 26 12.94 10.61 -7.58
CA PHE A 26 12.95 9.33 -8.28
C PHE A 26 13.64 8.21 -7.50
N ASP A 27 14.70 8.42 -6.73
CA ASP A 27 15.32 7.33 -5.97
C ASP A 27 14.45 6.92 -4.76
N GLU A 28 13.78 7.88 -4.14
CA GLU A 28 12.97 7.69 -2.93
C GLU A 28 11.54 7.19 -3.21
N HIS A 29 11.08 7.15 -4.46
CA HIS A 29 9.70 6.73 -4.81
C HIS A 29 9.29 5.34 -4.28
N ARG A 30 10.28 4.50 -3.95
CA ARG A 30 10.07 3.12 -3.43
C ARG A 30 9.84 3.09 -1.93
N VAL A 31 10.21 4.14 -1.20
CA VAL A 31 10.14 4.18 0.26
C VAL A 31 8.79 4.79 0.66
N SER A 32 7.79 3.95 0.88
CA SER A 32 6.58 4.40 1.57
C SER A 32 6.83 4.40 3.08
N PRO A 33 6.69 5.53 3.78
CA PRO A 33 6.69 5.53 5.23
C PRO A 33 5.40 4.92 5.79
N ASN A 34 4.35 4.82 4.98
CA ASN A 34 3.01 4.50 5.45
C ASN A 34 2.54 3.13 4.93
N PHE A 35 1.82 2.42 5.78
CA PHE A 35 1.34 1.06 5.53
C PHE A 35 -0.15 0.94 5.79
N LYS A 36 -0.78 -0.02 5.12
CA LYS A 36 -2.18 -0.36 5.34
C LYS A 36 -2.34 -1.87 5.35
N PHE A 37 -3.11 -2.38 6.31
CA PHE A 37 -3.28 -3.80 6.48
C PHE A 37 -4.76 -4.13 6.71
N GLY A 38 -5.22 -5.22 6.08
CA GLY A 38 -6.55 -5.74 6.36
C GLY A 38 -6.60 -6.41 7.73
N ILE A 39 -7.71 -6.31 8.44
CA ILE A 39 -7.99 -7.16 9.60
C ILE A 39 -9.30 -7.89 9.37
N LEU A 40 -9.21 -9.22 9.37
CA LEU A 40 -10.34 -10.14 9.27
C LEU A 40 -10.61 -10.74 10.65
N TYR A 41 -11.89 -10.93 10.95
CA TYR A 41 -12.34 -11.61 12.16
C TYR A 41 -12.99 -12.93 11.73
N GLN A 42 -12.37 -14.06 12.08
CA GLN A 42 -12.90 -15.40 11.81
C GLN A 42 -13.50 -15.97 13.08
N LYS A 43 -14.83 -16.12 13.10
CA LYS A 43 -15.56 -16.78 14.20
C LYS A 43 -15.43 -18.30 14.09
N ASP A 44 -15.75 -19.00 15.18
CA ASP A 44 -15.74 -20.47 15.18
C ASP A 44 -16.65 -21.03 14.07
N ARG A 45 -16.15 -22.03 13.35
CA ARG A 45 -16.82 -22.75 12.24
C ARG A 45 -17.08 -21.92 10.98
N GLN A 46 -16.42 -20.77 10.82
CA GLN A 46 -16.46 -20.02 9.55
C GLN A 46 -15.36 -20.49 8.60
N PHE A 47 -15.74 -20.89 7.39
CA PHE A 47 -14.84 -21.44 6.37
C PHE A 47 -14.91 -20.73 5.02
N THR A 48 -15.86 -19.79 4.86
CA THR A 48 -16.08 -19.09 3.59
C THR A 48 -15.75 -17.61 3.71
N GLU A 49 -15.39 -16.99 2.59
CA GLU A 49 -15.15 -15.53 2.50
C GLU A 49 -16.38 -14.73 2.95
N GLU A 50 -17.56 -15.17 2.50
CA GLU A 50 -18.85 -14.55 2.83
C GLU A 50 -19.10 -14.56 4.34
N ASP A 51 -18.91 -15.69 5.01
CA ASP A 51 -19.11 -15.79 6.47
C ASP A 51 -18.19 -14.83 7.24
N ILE A 52 -16.90 -14.80 6.86
CA ILE A 52 -15.89 -13.99 7.54
C ILE A 52 -16.14 -12.50 7.30
N LEU A 53 -16.39 -12.09 6.05
CA LEU A 53 -16.62 -10.69 5.71
C LEU A 53 -17.98 -10.18 6.18
N SER A 54 -18.95 -11.04 6.49
CA SER A 54 -20.28 -10.65 6.98
C SER A 54 -20.34 -10.39 8.50
N ASN A 55 -19.24 -10.62 9.23
CA ASN A 55 -19.20 -10.39 10.67
C ASN A 55 -19.39 -8.90 11.03
N ASN A 56 -20.37 -8.58 11.88
CA ASN A 56 -20.64 -7.23 12.38
C ASN A 56 -20.31 -7.05 13.86
N ASP A 57 -20.56 -8.09 14.65
CA ASP A 57 -20.25 -8.05 16.08
C ASP A 57 -18.76 -8.29 16.33
N GLU A 58 -18.23 -7.60 17.34
CA GLU A 58 -16.87 -7.74 17.83
C GLU A 58 -16.91 -8.35 19.25
N SER A 59 -16.21 -9.47 19.47
CA SER A 59 -16.01 -10.01 20.82
C SER A 59 -15.10 -9.11 21.65
N GLU A 60 -15.16 -9.21 22.97
CA GLU A 60 -14.30 -8.43 23.87
C GLU A 60 -12.82 -8.76 23.65
N GLU A 61 -12.49 -10.04 23.41
CA GLU A 61 -11.12 -10.44 23.07
C GLU A 61 -10.68 -9.85 21.73
N PHE A 62 -11.56 -9.77 20.72
CA PHE A 62 -11.21 -9.14 19.45
C PHE A 62 -10.98 -7.63 19.62
N LYS A 63 -11.81 -6.93 20.39
CA LYS A 63 -11.60 -5.50 20.70
C LYS A 63 -10.29 -5.28 21.46
N GLU A 64 -10.00 -6.15 22.43
CA GLU A 64 -8.73 -6.12 23.16
C GLU A 64 -7.55 -6.35 22.22
N PHE A 65 -7.65 -7.29 21.30
CA PHE A 65 -6.64 -7.54 20.29
C PHE A 65 -6.42 -6.32 19.38
N LEU A 66 -7.47 -5.66 18.93
CA LEU A 66 -7.37 -4.41 18.16
C LEU A 66 -6.64 -3.31 18.95
N SER A 67 -6.90 -3.21 20.26
CA SER A 67 -6.23 -2.24 21.14
C SER A 67 -4.72 -2.48 21.29
N ILE A 68 -4.26 -3.72 21.09
CA ILE A 68 -2.83 -4.06 21.06
C ILE A 68 -2.19 -3.53 19.78
N LEU A 69 -2.92 -3.52 18.65
CA LEU A 69 -2.42 -3.06 17.35
C LEU A 69 -2.42 -1.54 17.20
N GLY A 70 -3.41 -0.85 17.75
CA GLY A 70 -3.50 0.59 17.61
C GLY A 70 -4.66 1.20 18.37
N GLU A 71 -4.80 2.51 18.19
CA GLU A 71 -5.90 3.30 18.74
C GLU A 71 -7.09 3.26 17.77
N THR A 72 -8.31 3.14 18.31
CA THR A 72 -9.52 3.35 17.51
C THR A 72 -9.74 4.86 17.34
N ILE A 73 -9.64 5.34 16.10
CA ILE A 73 -9.80 6.76 15.74
C ILE A 73 -11.11 6.99 15.02
N GLN A 74 -11.66 8.21 15.13
CA GLN A 74 -12.77 8.67 14.29
C GLN A 74 -12.24 9.06 12.91
N LEU A 75 -12.88 8.59 11.84
CA LEU A 75 -12.48 8.90 10.47
C LEU A 75 -12.83 10.33 10.08
N GLN A 76 -13.96 10.86 10.55
CA GLN A 76 -14.39 12.21 10.21
C GLN A 76 -13.37 13.24 10.71
N GLY A 77 -12.75 13.96 9.78
CA GLY A 77 -11.75 14.98 10.09
C GLY A 77 -10.38 14.43 10.52
N PHE A 78 -10.12 13.13 10.36
CA PHE A 78 -8.80 12.55 10.62
C PHE A 78 -7.74 13.12 9.67
N THR A 79 -6.60 13.54 10.22
CA THR A 79 -5.55 14.25 9.48
C THR A 79 -4.31 13.39 9.17
N GLY A 80 -4.21 12.19 9.75
CA GLY A 80 -3.11 11.25 9.50
C GLY A 80 -3.27 10.45 8.21
N PHE A 81 -2.41 9.46 8.02
CA PHE A 81 -2.51 8.56 6.86
C PHE A 81 -3.83 7.78 6.83
N ARG A 82 -4.69 8.10 5.85
CA ARG A 82 -6.05 7.54 5.76
C ARG A 82 -6.17 6.15 5.12
N GLY A 83 -5.11 5.56 4.56
CA GLY A 83 -5.17 4.23 3.91
C GLY A 83 -6.05 4.09 2.65
N GLY A 84 -6.82 5.12 2.29
CA GLY A 84 -7.90 5.03 1.28
C GLY A 84 -9.31 5.05 1.86
N LEU A 85 -9.44 5.19 3.18
CA LEU A 85 -10.70 5.44 3.86
C LEU A 85 -11.18 6.88 3.64
N ASP A 86 -12.48 7.07 3.73
CA ASP A 86 -13.16 8.35 3.62
C ASP A 86 -13.18 9.06 4.98
N VAL A 87 -12.60 10.27 5.01
CA VAL A 87 -12.50 11.12 6.20
C VAL A 87 -13.46 12.31 6.15
N CYS A 88 -14.26 12.42 5.09
CA CYS A 88 -15.10 13.58 4.83
C CYS A 88 -16.61 13.27 4.87
N HIS A 89 -17.04 12.13 4.32
CA HIS A 89 -18.46 11.83 4.09
C HIS A 89 -18.93 10.52 4.74
N GLY A 90 -18.09 9.86 5.54
CA GLY A 90 -18.44 8.64 6.28
C GLY A 90 -18.75 7.41 5.41
N GLN A 91 -18.29 7.37 4.15
CA GLN A 91 -18.59 6.27 3.23
C GLN A 91 -17.87 4.96 3.54
N THR A 92 -16.90 4.96 4.46
CA THR A 92 -16.08 3.80 4.80
C THR A 92 -16.12 3.46 6.29
N GLY A 93 -17.24 3.75 6.93
CA GLY A 93 -17.41 3.60 8.38
C GLY A 93 -17.12 4.91 9.12
N SER A 94 -17.39 4.91 10.42
CA SER A 94 -17.12 6.06 11.31
C SER A 94 -15.77 5.98 11.98
N GLU A 95 -15.24 4.76 12.18
CA GLU A 95 -14.03 4.50 12.95
C GLU A 95 -13.06 3.58 12.21
N ALA A 96 -11.79 3.68 12.55
CA ALA A 96 -10.75 2.77 12.10
C ALA A 96 -9.73 2.53 13.22
N VAL A 97 -8.86 1.52 13.07
CA VAL A 97 -7.73 1.33 13.97
C VAL A 97 -6.49 1.90 13.31
N PHE A 98 -5.75 2.73 14.03
CA PHE A 98 -4.59 3.45 13.52
C PHE A 98 -3.44 3.39 14.52
N THR A 99 -2.20 3.40 14.03
CA THR A 99 -1.06 3.59 14.90
C THR A 99 0.14 4.24 14.20
N SER A 100 0.98 4.89 14.99
CA SER A 100 2.33 5.29 14.58
C SER A 100 3.34 4.33 15.19
N PHE A 101 4.21 3.77 14.37
CA PHE A 101 5.20 2.76 14.77
C PHE A 101 6.54 3.05 14.11
N HIS A 102 7.57 3.40 14.88
CA HIS A 102 8.89 3.80 14.37
C HIS A 102 8.80 4.86 13.25
N GLU A 103 8.03 5.93 13.50
CA GLU A 103 7.77 7.04 12.57
C GLU A 103 7.01 6.64 11.27
N ARG A 104 6.41 5.44 11.26
CA ARG A 104 5.57 4.95 10.16
C ARG A 104 4.12 4.96 10.57
N GLU A 105 3.27 5.54 9.74
CA GLU A 105 1.83 5.52 9.97
C GLU A 105 1.21 4.24 9.41
N ILE A 106 0.39 3.57 10.21
CA ILE A 106 -0.26 2.31 9.85
C ILE A 106 -1.77 2.47 10.01
N MET A 107 -2.50 2.28 8.91
CA MET A 107 -3.96 2.26 8.89
C MET A 107 -4.48 0.83 8.77
N PHE A 108 -5.38 0.41 9.66
CA PHE A 108 -5.97 -0.92 9.61
C PHE A 108 -7.39 -0.88 9.03
N HIS A 109 -7.61 -1.65 7.97
CA HIS A 109 -8.92 -1.89 7.39
C HIS A 109 -9.61 -3.03 8.15
N VAL A 110 -10.24 -2.71 9.27
CA VAL A 110 -10.94 -3.70 10.11
C VAL A 110 -12.30 -4.04 9.47
N ALA A 111 -12.50 -5.30 9.11
CA ALA A 111 -13.72 -5.75 8.42
C ALA A 111 -15.00 -5.32 9.13
N THR A 112 -15.06 -5.50 10.46
CA THR A 112 -16.22 -5.14 11.30
C THR A 112 -16.48 -3.64 11.38
N LYS A 113 -15.47 -2.79 11.15
CA LYS A 113 -15.60 -1.32 11.16
C LYS A 113 -15.90 -0.73 9.78
N LEU A 114 -15.77 -1.53 8.72
CA LEU A 114 -16.16 -1.15 7.37
C LEU A 114 -17.68 -1.37 7.15
N PRO A 115 -18.32 -0.59 6.27
CA PRO A 115 -19.76 -0.66 6.04
C PRO A 115 -20.22 -2.07 5.66
N PHE A 116 -21.25 -2.54 6.34
CA PHE A 116 -21.98 -3.75 5.98
C PHE A 116 -23.09 -3.42 4.99
N THR A 117 -23.25 -4.24 3.96
CA THR A 117 -24.33 -4.09 2.98
C THR A 117 -25.26 -5.30 3.05
N GLU A 118 -26.50 -5.10 3.51
CA GLU A 118 -27.49 -6.17 3.54
C GLU A 118 -27.84 -6.63 2.11
N GLY A 119 -27.91 -7.94 1.90
CA GLY A 119 -28.17 -8.52 0.58
C GLY A 119 -26.96 -8.59 -0.36
N ASP A 120 -25.76 -8.18 0.09
CA ASP A 120 -24.50 -8.36 -0.65
C ASP A 120 -23.66 -9.49 -0.01
N PRO A 121 -23.78 -10.75 -0.47
CA PRO A 121 -23.02 -11.86 0.09
C PRO A 121 -21.50 -11.69 -0.07
N GLN A 122 -21.04 -10.91 -1.06
CA GLN A 122 -19.61 -10.68 -1.29
C GLN A 122 -19.05 -9.52 -0.45
N GLN A 123 -19.92 -8.76 0.24
CA GLN A 123 -19.56 -7.58 1.03
C GLN A 123 -18.54 -6.69 0.32
N LEU A 124 -18.88 -6.26 -0.90
CA LEU A 124 -17.98 -5.55 -1.83
C LEU A 124 -17.37 -4.30 -1.21
N GLN A 125 -18.09 -3.60 -0.32
CA GLN A 125 -17.58 -2.42 0.39
C GLN A 125 -16.45 -2.74 1.36
N ARG A 126 -16.43 -3.94 1.94
CA ARG A 126 -15.34 -4.41 2.80
C ARG A 126 -14.21 -4.97 1.94
N LYS A 127 -14.57 -5.81 0.97
CA LYS A 127 -13.64 -6.47 0.06
C LYS A 127 -12.83 -5.50 -0.78
N ARG A 128 -13.39 -4.38 -1.22
CA ARG A 128 -12.66 -3.36 -2.01
C ARG A 128 -11.50 -2.72 -1.24
N HIS A 129 -11.51 -2.76 0.09
CA HIS A 129 -10.42 -2.23 0.92
C HIS A 129 -9.46 -3.35 1.28
N ILE A 130 -9.94 -4.36 2.02
CA ILE A 130 -9.12 -5.48 2.52
C ILE A 130 -8.54 -6.31 1.37
N GLY A 131 -9.36 -6.59 0.35
CA GLY A 131 -8.93 -7.33 -0.83
C GLY A 131 -7.94 -6.57 -1.72
N ASN A 132 -7.71 -5.28 -1.47
CA ASN A 132 -6.69 -4.46 -2.14
C ASN A 132 -5.49 -4.14 -1.23
N ASP A 133 -5.42 -4.77 -0.07
CA ASP A 133 -4.21 -4.78 0.75
C ASP A 133 -3.30 -5.93 0.32
N ILE A 134 -2.01 -5.78 0.63
CA ILE A 134 -0.99 -6.79 0.30
C ILE A 134 -0.91 -7.85 1.39
N VAL A 135 -1.04 -7.40 2.65
CA VAL A 135 -0.97 -8.22 3.85
C VAL A 135 -2.23 -8.00 4.68
N ALA A 136 -2.77 -9.08 5.22
CA ALA A 136 -3.87 -9.02 6.17
C ALA A 136 -3.55 -9.80 7.45
N LEU A 137 -4.20 -9.41 8.53
CA LEU A 137 -4.22 -10.13 9.78
C LEU A 137 -5.57 -10.82 9.94
N VAL A 138 -5.57 -12.07 10.38
CA VAL A 138 -6.76 -12.84 10.70
C VAL A 138 -6.78 -13.09 12.21
N TYR A 139 -7.72 -12.47 12.91
CA TYR A 139 -8.01 -12.82 14.29
C TYR A 139 -8.94 -14.04 14.30
N GLN A 140 -8.52 -15.10 14.97
CA GLN A 140 -9.29 -16.33 15.07
C GLN A 140 -9.96 -16.45 16.43
N GLU A 141 -11.26 -16.72 16.41
CA GLU A 141 -12.01 -17.16 17.57
C GLU A 141 -12.18 -18.68 17.52
N GLY A 142 -11.81 -19.35 18.62
CA GLY A 142 -11.81 -20.80 18.68
C GLY A 142 -10.59 -21.42 17.99
N GLN A 143 -10.78 -22.61 17.42
CA GLN A 143 -9.71 -23.44 16.85
C GLN A 143 -9.95 -23.76 15.37
N THR A 144 -10.74 -22.92 14.70
CA THR A 144 -11.06 -23.13 13.29
C THR A 144 -9.82 -22.81 12.45
N PRO A 145 -9.33 -23.73 11.60
CA PRO A 145 -8.16 -23.45 10.76
C PRO A 145 -8.47 -22.36 9.72
N PHE A 146 -7.50 -21.49 9.46
CA PHE A 146 -7.57 -20.52 8.37
C PHE A 146 -6.82 -21.04 7.15
N LEU A 147 -7.47 -21.00 5.98
CA LEU A 147 -6.86 -21.29 4.69
C LEU A 147 -6.73 -19.97 3.91
N SER A 148 -5.52 -19.66 3.44
CA SER A 148 -5.24 -18.43 2.69
C SER A 148 -6.09 -18.27 1.43
N ASP A 149 -6.50 -19.39 0.83
CA ASP A 149 -7.27 -19.42 -0.42
C ASP A 149 -8.74 -19.06 -0.24
N VAL A 150 -9.21 -18.95 1.02
CA VAL A 150 -10.60 -18.58 1.32
C VAL A 150 -10.89 -17.16 0.85
N ILE A 151 -9.96 -16.22 1.05
CA ILE A 151 -10.13 -14.82 0.64
C ILE A 151 -9.60 -14.63 -0.78
N LYS A 152 -10.50 -14.43 -1.74
CA LYS A 152 -10.16 -14.31 -3.16
C LYS A 152 -9.69 -12.89 -3.45
N SER A 153 -8.38 -12.73 -3.64
CA SER A 153 -7.76 -11.46 -4.01
C SER A 153 -6.52 -11.63 -4.89
N HIS A 154 -6.32 -10.68 -5.81
CA HIS A 154 -5.09 -10.54 -6.59
C HIS A 154 -3.97 -9.83 -5.83
N PHE A 155 -4.26 -9.17 -4.71
CA PHE A 155 -3.32 -8.37 -3.94
C PHE A 155 -2.89 -9.03 -2.64
N LEU A 156 -3.78 -9.74 -1.93
CA LEU A 156 -3.42 -10.42 -0.70
C LEU A 156 -2.42 -11.56 -0.99
N HIS A 157 -1.20 -11.42 -0.47
CA HIS A 157 -0.12 -12.38 -0.66
C HIS A 157 0.40 -12.96 0.66
N CYS A 158 0.06 -12.36 1.80
CA CYS A 158 0.47 -12.82 3.12
C CYS A 158 -0.63 -12.59 4.16
N PHE A 159 -0.80 -13.56 5.04
CA PHE A 159 -1.68 -13.50 6.20
C PHE A 159 -0.91 -13.82 7.47
N LEU A 160 -1.07 -12.96 8.48
CA LEU A 160 -0.70 -13.28 9.85
C LEU A 160 -1.97 -13.75 10.56
N VAL A 161 -1.92 -14.90 11.23
CA VAL A 161 -3.08 -15.50 11.88
C VAL A 161 -2.79 -15.62 13.36
N GLY A 162 -3.69 -15.14 14.22
CA GLY A 162 -3.49 -15.21 15.66
C GLY A 162 -4.77 -15.14 16.48
N ALA A 163 -4.65 -15.52 17.75
CA ALA A 163 -5.73 -15.48 18.74
C ALA A 163 -5.18 -15.10 20.12
N LEU A 164 -5.92 -14.32 20.91
CA LEU A 164 -5.47 -13.96 22.27
C LEU A 164 -5.61 -15.13 23.24
N SER A 165 -6.67 -15.92 23.11
CA SER A 165 -6.96 -17.07 23.98
C SER A 165 -5.84 -18.12 23.97
N SER A 166 -5.22 -18.39 22.81
CA SER A 166 -4.05 -19.27 22.69
C SER A 166 -2.72 -18.50 22.74
N SER A 167 -2.76 -17.17 22.59
CA SER A 167 -1.59 -16.30 22.44
C SER A 167 -0.63 -16.76 21.33
N GLN A 168 -1.13 -17.54 20.37
CA GLN A 168 -0.37 -18.15 19.30
C GLN A 168 -0.45 -17.29 18.05
N VAL A 169 0.67 -17.15 17.34
CA VAL A 169 0.74 -16.49 16.03
C VAL A 169 1.30 -17.46 15.00
N SER A 170 0.71 -17.47 13.82
CA SER A 170 1.20 -18.20 12.65
C SER A 170 1.17 -17.31 11.41
N VAL A 171 1.86 -17.73 10.36
CA VAL A 171 2.01 -16.97 9.12
C VAL A 171 1.76 -17.90 7.95
N THR A 172 0.95 -17.46 7.01
CA THR A 172 0.78 -18.12 5.71
C THR A 172 0.97 -17.09 4.60
N ALA A 173 1.68 -17.46 3.55
CA ALA A 173 1.96 -16.57 2.42
C ALA A 173 2.00 -17.39 1.13
N ARG A 174 1.88 -16.72 -0.01
CA ARG A 174 2.09 -17.37 -1.31
C ARG A 174 3.53 -17.88 -1.45
N GLU A 175 3.69 -18.93 -2.25
CA GLU A 175 4.97 -19.64 -2.43
C GLU A 175 6.11 -18.72 -2.94
N ASP A 176 5.76 -17.70 -3.74
CA ASP A 176 6.73 -16.77 -4.31
C ASP A 176 7.11 -15.60 -3.39
N VAL A 177 6.57 -15.55 -2.17
CA VAL A 177 6.95 -14.56 -1.15
C VAL A 177 8.16 -15.07 -0.37
N PRO A 178 9.33 -14.38 -0.42
CA PRO A 178 10.51 -14.80 0.33
C PRO A 178 10.28 -14.74 1.85
N PRO A 179 11.02 -15.53 2.66
CA PRO A 179 10.97 -15.43 4.12
C PRO A 179 11.27 -14.02 4.63
N PHE A 180 10.58 -13.61 5.70
CA PHE A 180 10.72 -12.29 6.31
C PHE A 180 10.68 -12.37 7.84
N GLY A 181 11.43 -11.47 8.49
CA GLY A 181 11.54 -11.41 9.95
C GLY A 181 10.43 -10.58 10.61
N PRO A 182 10.39 -10.52 11.95
CA PRO A 182 11.14 -11.37 12.89
C PRO A 182 10.72 -12.85 12.78
N VAL A 183 11.60 -13.80 13.11
CA VAL A 183 11.26 -15.23 13.11
C VAL A 183 10.26 -15.49 14.24
N LEU A 184 9.31 -16.41 14.01
CA LEU A 184 8.40 -16.84 15.07
C LEU A 184 9.20 -17.46 16.24
N PRO A 185 8.82 -17.21 17.50
CA PRO A 185 9.42 -17.92 18.62
C PRO A 185 9.08 -19.41 18.56
N ASP A 186 9.86 -20.22 19.29
CA ASP A 186 9.62 -21.66 19.44
C ASP A 186 9.46 -21.97 20.95
N PRO A 187 8.24 -22.17 21.46
CA PRO A 187 6.96 -22.21 20.73
C PRO A 187 6.46 -20.81 20.29
N PRO A 188 5.57 -20.72 19.28
CA PRO A 188 5.11 -19.45 18.71
C PRO A 188 4.05 -18.74 19.58
N ILE A 189 4.36 -18.53 20.85
CA ILE A 189 3.46 -18.02 21.90
C ILE A 189 3.99 -16.69 22.44
N PHE A 190 3.11 -15.71 22.64
CA PHE A 190 3.45 -14.39 23.16
C PHE A 190 2.70 -14.10 24.47
N THR A 191 3.42 -14.01 25.57
CA THR A 191 2.81 -13.77 26.90
C THR A 191 2.63 -12.30 27.23
N GLU A 192 3.46 -11.42 26.67
CA GLU A 192 3.41 -9.98 26.92
C GLU A 192 2.80 -9.23 25.73
N ARG A 193 1.84 -8.34 26.02
CA ARG A 193 1.13 -7.55 25.00
C ARG A 193 2.05 -6.59 24.24
N SER A 194 3.03 -6.01 24.92
CA SER A 194 4.05 -5.14 24.31
C SER A 194 4.91 -5.90 23.31
N LEU A 195 5.36 -7.10 23.67
CA LEU A 195 6.14 -7.97 22.77
C LEU A 195 5.29 -8.45 21.59
N LEU A 196 4.04 -8.82 21.82
CA LEU A 196 3.10 -9.19 20.75
C LEU A 196 2.90 -8.02 19.77
N ARG A 197 2.68 -6.81 20.29
CA ARG A 197 2.55 -5.58 19.49
C ARG A 197 3.79 -5.33 18.63
N GLU A 198 4.97 -5.28 19.25
CA GLU A 198 6.25 -5.04 18.56
C GLU A 198 6.46 -6.09 17.46
N PHE A 199 6.19 -7.36 17.78
CA PHE A 199 6.30 -8.47 16.84
C PHE A 199 5.34 -8.32 15.67
N LEU A 200 4.04 -8.14 15.92
CA LEU A 200 3.01 -8.07 14.88
C LEU A 200 3.25 -6.91 13.93
N LEU A 201 3.50 -5.70 14.45
CA LEU A 201 3.71 -4.52 13.61
C LEU A 201 4.97 -4.65 12.75
N THR A 202 6.08 -5.11 13.34
CA THR A 202 7.32 -5.36 12.60
C THR A 202 7.13 -6.45 11.54
N LYS A 203 6.44 -7.54 11.90
CA LYS A 203 6.18 -8.68 11.01
C LYS A 203 5.29 -8.30 9.84
N LEU A 204 4.25 -7.48 10.05
CA LEU A 204 3.38 -6.96 9.00
C LEU A 204 4.13 -6.09 7.99
N ILE A 205 4.94 -5.14 8.48
CA ILE A 205 5.77 -4.27 7.61
C ILE A 205 6.73 -5.10 6.78
N ASN A 206 7.45 -6.03 7.42
CA ASN A 206 8.41 -6.89 6.72
C ASN A 206 7.73 -7.84 5.74
N ALA A 207 6.51 -8.32 6.06
CA ALA A 207 5.70 -9.11 5.15
C ALA A 207 5.41 -8.33 3.87
N GLU A 208 4.92 -7.09 3.97
CA GLU A 208 4.60 -6.26 2.79
C GLU A 208 5.85 -5.97 1.95
N ILE A 209 6.95 -5.61 2.61
CA ILE A 209 8.25 -5.41 1.94
C ILE A 209 8.70 -6.68 1.21
N SER A 210 8.49 -7.86 1.81
CA SER A 210 8.81 -9.13 1.17
C SER A 210 7.89 -9.45 0.00
N CYS A 211 6.59 -9.15 0.12
CA CYS A 211 5.62 -9.34 -0.95
C CYS A 211 5.98 -8.55 -2.21
N TYR A 212 6.62 -7.38 -2.10
CA TYR A 212 7.10 -6.67 -3.30
C TYR A 212 8.15 -7.44 -4.13
N LYS A 213 8.80 -8.44 -3.54
CA LYS A 213 9.73 -9.33 -4.25
C LYS A 213 9.02 -10.49 -4.97
N ALA A 214 7.74 -10.71 -4.70
CA ALA A 214 6.92 -11.70 -5.39
C ALA A 214 6.78 -11.37 -6.88
N GLN A 215 6.50 -12.37 -7.72
CA GLN A 215 6.59 -12.23 -9.18
C GLN A 215 5.58 -11.19 -9.71
N GLN A 216 4.36 -11.19 -9.18
CA GLN A 216 3.30 -10.29 -9.60
C GLN A 216 3.66 -8.82 -9.30
N PHE A 217 4.17 -8.55 -8.10
CA PHE A 217 4.48 -7.20 -7.66
C PHE A 217 5.80 -6.67 -8.22
N SER A 218 6.84 -7.50 -8.29
CA SER A 218 8.13 -7.10 -8.87
C SER A 218 8.01 -6.70 -10.35
N ARG A 219 7.18 -7.40 -11.13
CA ARG A 219 6.91 -7.03 -12.54
C ARG A 219 6.23 -5.67 -12.66
N LEU A 220 5.27 -5.40 -11.77
CA LEU A 220 4.56 -4.13 -11.75
C LEU A 220 5.45 -2.98 -11.28
N GLU A 221 6.26 -3.23 -10.26
CA GLU A 221 7.29 -2.30 -9.79
C GLU A 221 8.28 -1.94 -10.92
N LEU A 222 8.81 -2.94 -11.62
CA LEU A 222 9.75 -2.72 -12.72
C LEU A 222 9.13 -1.89 -13.84
N ARG A 223 7.88 -2.15 -14.21
CA ARG A 223 7.16 -1.36 -15.22
C ARG A 223 7.01 0.10 -14.79
N THR A 224 6.60 0.32 -13.54
CA THR A 224 6.48 1.66 -12.96
C THR A 224 7.83 2.37 -12.94
N ARG A 225 8.88 1.71 -12.47
CA ARG A 225 10.24 2.27 -12.41
C ARG A 225 10.75 2.65 -13.78
N SER A 226 10.56 1.81 -14.80
CA SER A 226 10.96 2.12 -16.18
C SER A 226 10.24 3.37 -16.70
N SER A 227 8.92 3.46 -16.51
CA SER A 227 8.14 4.61 -16.96
C SER A 227 8.52 5.92 -16.24
N LEU A 228 8.77 5.85 -14.93
CA LEU A 228 9.25 7.00 -14.15
C LEU A 228 10.65 7.43 -14.59
N LEU A 229 11.54 6.47 -14.88
CA LEU A 229 12.90 6.75 -15.32
C LEU A 229 12.92 7.40 -16.71
N GLU A 230 12.09 6.93 -17.65
CA GLU A 230 11.93 7.54 -18.98
C GLU A 230 11.43 8.99 -18.87
N SER A 231 10.45 9.23 -18.00
CA SER A 231 9.91 10.56 -17.74
C SER A 231 10.97 11.49 -17.12
N LEU A 232 11.73 11.00 -16.14
CA LEU A 232 12.84 11.74 -15.53
C LEU A 232 13.91 12.08 -16.57
N GLN A 233 14.32 11.11 -17.38
CA GLN A 233 15.34 11.29 -18.41
C GLN A 233 14.91 12.35 -19.43
N THR A 234 13.65 12.32 -19.87
CA THR A 234 13.09 13.30 -20.80
C THR A 234 13.13 14.70 -20.20
N GLU A 235 12.63 14.88 -18.97
CA GLU A 235 12.61 16.18 -18.29
C GLU A 235 14.04 16.72 -18.09
N LEU A 236 14.98 15.90 -17.63
CA LEU A 236 16.37 16.31 -17.42
C LEU A 236 17.04 16.72 -18.73
N SER A 237 16.81 15.98 -19.81
CA SER A 237 17.37 16.28 -21.13
C SER A 237 16.82 17.60 -21.68
N THR A 238 15.48 17.74 -21.72
CA THR A 238 14.81 18.95 -22.22
C THR A 238 15.24 20.20 -21.43
N ARG A 239 15.25 20.13 -20.09
CA ARG A 239 15.64 21.27 -19.26
C ARG A 239 17.12 21.62 -19.38
N SER A 240 17.99 20.63 -19.55
CA SER A 240 19.43 20.87 -19.74
C SER A 240 19.70 21.55 -21.08
N GLN A 241 19.03 21.13 -22.16
CA GLN A 241 19.13 21.77 -23.48
C GLN A 241 18.68 23.25 -23.43
N CYS A 242 17.55 23.54 -22.78
CA CYS A 242 17.09 24.91 -22.58
C CYS A 242 18.11 25.79 -21.83
N MET A 243 18.75 25.25 -20.78
CA MET A 243 19.76 25.97 -20.00
C MET A 243 21.03 26.26 -20.82
N MET A 244 21.38 25.39 -21.77
CA MET A 244 22.55 25.55 -22.64
C MET A 244 22.29 26.46 -23.86
N GLY A 245 21.08 27.01 -23.98
CA GLY A 245 20.73 27.94 -25.06
C GLY A 245 20.42 27.26 -26.39
N GLU A 246 20.21 25.93 -26.42
CA GLU A 246 19.73 25.25 -27.61
C GLU A 246 18.19 25.41 -27.71
N PRO A 247 17.67 26.01 -28.79
CA PRO A 247 16.23 26.20 -28.93
C PRO A 247 15.56 24.85 -29.18
N SER A 248 14.56 24.52 -28.37
CA SER A 248 13.65 23.39 -28.61
C SER A 248 13.06 23.49 -30.02
N LEU A 249 13.29 22.46 -30.85
CA LEU A 249 12.71 22.31 -32.20
C LEU A 249 11.19 22.07 -32.12
N SER A 250 10.42 23.07 -31.70
CA SER A 250 8.97 23.11 -31.84
C SER A 250 8.45 24.54 -31.68
N VAL A 251 8.68 25.38 -32.69
CA VAL A 251 7.96 26.65 -32.85
C VAL A 251 7.20 26.56 -34.16
N LEU A 252 5.90 26.28 -34.09
CA LEU A 252 4.97 26.51 -35.19
C LEU A 252 4.79 28.03 -35.38
N PRO A 253 4.48 28.53 -36.59
CA PRO A 253 4.48 29.96 -36.86
C PRO A 253 3.37 30.69 -36.10
N SER A 254 3.75 31.83 -35.54
CA SER A 254 2.92 32.83 -34.89
C SER A 254 1.75 33.30 -35.76
N SER A 255 0.52 33.17 -35.24
CA SER A 255 -0.58 34.08 -35.55
C SER A 255 -1.02 34.78 -34.27
N GLU A 256 -0.99 36.11 -34.32
CA GLU A 256 -1.24 37.03 -33.22
C GLU A 256 -2.59 36.83 -32.52
N GLY A 257 -2.58 36.91 -31.19
CA GLY A 257 -3.78 36.87 -30.35
C GLY A 257 -3.44 37.08 -28.88
N VAL A 258 -3.45 38.33 -28.44
CA VAL A 258 -3.22 38.79 -27.07
C VAL A 258 -4.15 38.09 -26.07
N ARG A 259 -3.60 37.45 -25.02
CA ARG A 259 -4.02 37.54 -23.59
C ARG A 259 -3.35 36.48 -22.71
N GLY A 260 -2.80 36.95 -21.58
CA GLY A 260 -2.74 36.21 -20.31
C GLY A 260 -1.49 35.36 -20.08
N ALA A 261 -0.67 35.78 -19.11
CA ALA A 261 0.32 34.92 -18.48
C ALA A 261 -0.36 33.64 -17.93
N SER A 262 0.15 32.48 -18.33
CA SER A 262 -0.18 31.19 -17.71
C SER A 262 1.12 30.52 -17.31
N GLU A 263 1.53 30.76 -16.08
CA GLU A 263 2.36 29.81 -15.34
C GLU A 263 1.49 28.58 -15.10
N GLY A 264 1.75 27.51 -15.87
CA GLY A 264 0.90 26.31 -15.81
C GLY A 264 1.37 25.21 -16.73
N SER A 265 2.68 24.95 -16.78
CA SER A 265 3.16 23.66 -17.28
C SER A 265 3.26 22.76 -16.06
N GLY A 266 2.26 21.87 -15.90
CA GLY A 266 2.25 20.84 -14.87
C GLY A 266 3.46 19.96 -15.02
N GLY A 267 4.52 20.31 -14.29
CA GLY A 267 5.82 19.67 -14.40
C GLY A 267 5.80 18.29 -13.79
N PHE A 268 6.82 17.49 -14.10
CA PHE A 268 7.07 16.17 -13.51
C PHE A 268 6.76 16.12 -12.00
N ILE A 269 7.10 17.16 -11.23
CA ILE A 269 6.83 17.28 -9.78
C ILE A 269 5.34 17.22 -9.41
N GLU A 270 4.45 17.79 -10.22
CA GLU A 270 3.01 17.81 -9.95
C GLU A 270 2.38 16.44 -10.25
N ASN A 271 2.82 15.78 -11.33
CA ASN A 271 2.50 14.37 -11.60
C ASN A 271 3.16 13.40 -10.59
N PHE A 272 4.29 13.80 -10.01
CA PHE A 272 5.01 13.03 -8.98
C PHE A 272 4.20 12.99 -7.69
N LYS A 273 3.81 14.16 -7.15
CA LYS A 273 3.06 14.30 -5.88
C LYS A 273 1.73 13.55 -5.84
N VAL A 274 1.08 13.34 -7.00
CA VAL A 274 -0.19 12.59 -7.10
C VAL A 274 0.02 11.06 -7.04
N ASN A 275 1.22 10.58 -7.36
CA ASN A 275 1.46 9.16 -7.67
C ASN A 275 2.50 8.46 -6.76
N VAL A 276 3.06 9.12 -5.74
CA VAL A 276 4.10 8.50 -4.89
C VAL A 276 3.51 7.51 -3.89
N GLY A 277 3.37 6.29 -4.36
CA GLY A 277 3.24 5.09 -3.57
C GLY A 277 3.01 3.93 -4.52
N LEU A 278 3.80 2.85 -4.42
CA LEU A 278 3.45 1.59 -5.09
C LEU A 278 1.99 1.18 -4.83
N PRO A 279 1.42 1.37 -3.61
CA PRO A 279 -0.02 1.17 -3.37
C PRO A 279 -0.93 2.05 -4.24
N HIS A 280 -0.49 3.25 -4.64
CA HIS A 280 -1.24 4.18 -5.49
C HIS A 280 -1.07 3.91 -6.99
N LEU A 281 0.09 3.47 -7.46
CA LEU A 281 0.28 3.05 -8.86
C LEU A 281 -0.37 1.70 -9.18
N LEU A 282 -0.53 0.83 -8.19
CA LEU A 282 -1.38 -0.36 -8.27
C LEU A 282 -2.87 0.00 -8.49
N ARG A 283 -3.32 1.22 -8.10
CA ARG A 283 -4.72 1.68 -8.22
C ARG A 283 -5.12 2.21 -9.60
N PHE A 284 -4.19 2.41 -10.54
CA PHE A 284 -4.52 2.91 -11.88
C PHE A 284 -5.01 1.83 -12.86
N GLN A 285 -5.13 0.57 -12.45
CA GLN A 285 -6.07 -0.34 -13.09
C GLN A 285 -7.49 0.06 -12.67
N LYS A 286 -8.24 0.68 -13.59
CA LYS A 286 -9.67 0.99 -13.43
C LYS A 286 -10.41 -0.20 -12.78
N PRO A 287 -11.33 0.03 -11.83
CA PRO A 287 -12.16 -1.02 -11.22
C PRO A 287 -13.30 -1.49 -12.16
N SER A 288 -13.06 -1.59 -13.46
CA SER A 288 -14.12 -1.89 -14.43
C SER A 288 -14.22 -3.36 -14.86
N HIS A 289 -13.30 -4.26 -14.46
CA HIS A 289 -13.40 -5.69 -14.80
C HIS A 289 -12.70 -6.60 -13.78
N CYS A 290 -13.13 -6.59 -12.50
CA CYS A 290 -12.67 -7.57 -11.50
C CYS A 290 -13.81 -8.34 -10.84
N PHE A 291 -15.00 -8.34 -11.45
CA PHE A 291 -16.09 -9.22 -11.05
C PHE A 291 -16.56 -9.98 -12.28
N ASP A 292 -15.90 -11.11 -12.53
CA ASP A 292 -16.44 -12.30 -13.18
C ASP A 292 -15.86 -13.52 -12.47
#